data_AF-A0A7R9MQC3-F1
#
_entry.id   AF-A0A7R9MQC3-F1
#
_cell.length_a   1.000
_cell.length_b   1.000
_cell.length_c   1.000
_cell.angle_alpha   90.00
_cell.angle_beta   90.00
_cell.angle_gamma   90.00
#
_symmetry.space_group_name_H-M   'P 1'
#
loop_
_entity.id
_entity.type
_entity.pdbx_description
1 polymer ?
#
loop_
_entity_poly.entity_id
_entity_poly.type
_entity_poly.pdbx_seq_one_letter_code
_entity_poly.pdbx_strand_id
1 'polypeptide(L)'
;MADYSGVRIGKLKLKGEKRKKKKQKTPKEETPEETQRHVDLLDSQNHGNWFPIEKFEQITGQIAIEISPYQYVRALDNGLFILGAAHSPGEQPDPEEIITAIRCSTQIALKSGYNKYLSVD
;
A
#
# COMPACT_ATOMS: atom_id res chain seq x y z
N MET A 1 -2.60 -54.44 -17.07
CA MET A 1 -1.39 -54.17 -16.25
C MET A 1 -1.81 -53.87 -14.81
N ALA A 2 -1.72 -54.84 -13.92
CA ALA A 2 -2.09 -54.72 -12.50
C ALA A 2 -1.00 -55.33 -11.60
N ASP A 3 0.28 -55.11 -11.93
CA ASP A 3 1.42 -55.83 -11.33
C ASP A 3 2.03 -55.19 -10.08
N TYR A 4 1.48 -54.08 -9.57
CA TYR A 4 2.11 -53.34 -8.45
C TYR A 4 1.23 -53.16 -7.20
N SER A 5 0.03 -53.75 -7.15
CA SER A 5 -0.88 -53.62 -6.01
C SER A 5 -0.42 -54.39 -4.75
N GLY A 6 0.53 -55.31 -4.88
CA GLY A 6 1.06 -56.14 -3.79
C GLY A 6 2.31 -55.60 -3.08
N VAL A 7 2.82 -54.42 -3.45
CA VAL A 7 4.09 -53.92 -2.91
C VAL A 7 3.85 -53.20 -1.58
N ARG A 8 4.40 -53.75 -0.48
CA ARG A 8 4.39 -53.09 0.83
C ARG A 8 5.21 -51.80 0.76
N ILE A 9 4.53 -50.65 0.82
CA ILE A 9 5.13 -49.31 0.76
C ILE A 9 5.80 -49.01 2.12
N GLY A 10 6.98 -49.59 2.35
CA GLY A 10 7.82 -49.24 3.49
C GLY A 10 8.59 -47.95 3.21
N LYS A 11 8.63 -47.02 4.17
CA LYS A 11 9.46 -45.81 4.08
C LYS A 11 10.93 -46.20 3.84
N LEU A 12 11.52 -45.72 2.74
CA LEU A 12 12.94 -45.89 2.43
C LEU A 12 13.77 -45.24 3.55
N LYS A 13 14.50 -46.06 4.33
CA LYS A 13 15.43 -45.58 5.36
C LYS A 13 16.84 -45.59 4.76
N LEU A 14 17.32 -44.42 4.33
CA LEU A 14 18.70 -44.23 3.88
C LEU A 14 19.65 -44.34 5.08
N LYS A 15 20.50 -45.37 5.05
CA LYS A 15 21.50 -45.60 6.10
C LYS A 15 22.65 -44.60 5.91
N GLY A 16 22.64 -43.51 6.68
CA GLY A 16 23.70 -42.50 6.65
C GLY A 16 23.25 -41.08 7.05
N GLU A 17 21.96 -40.77 6.95
CA GLU A 17 21.46 -39.44 7.30
C GLU A 17 21.24 -39.30 8.81
N LYS A 18 22.22 -38.71 9.50
CA LYS A 18 22.01 -38.18 10.85
C LYS A 18 20.97 -37.06 10.76
N ARG A 19 19.77 -37.29 11.30
CA ARG A 19 18.74 -36.24 11.47
C ARG A 19 19.32 -35.14 12.38
N LYS A 20 19.83 -34.06 11.79
CA LYS A 20 20.18 -32.86 12.55
C LYS A 20 18.88 -32.34 13.17
N LYS A 21 18.81 -32.29 14.50
CA LYS A 21 17.71 -31.62 15.20
C LYS A 21 17.64 -30.18 14.67
N LYS A 22 16.54 -29.81 14.00
CA LYS A 22 16.28 -28.41 13.66
C LYS A 22 16.27 -27.65 14.99
N LYS A 23 17.27 -26.79 15.23
CA LYS A 23 17.19 -25.78 16.29
C LYS A 23 15.90 -25.01 16.03
N GLN A 24 14.97 -25.03 17.00
CA GLN A 24 13.85 -24.12 17.00
C GLN A 24 14.43 -22.71 17.00
N LYS A 25 14.20 -21.96 15.93
CA LYS A 25 14.45 -20.52 15.94
C LYS A 25 13.47 -19.94 16.95
N THR A 26 13.99 -19.25 17.96
CA THR A 26 13.20 -18.37 18.80
C THR A 26 12.47 -17.36 17.91
N PRO A 27 11.20 -17.04 18.19
CA PRO A 27 10.52 -15.98 17.45
C PRO A 27 11.35 -14.71 17.59
N LYS A 28 11.73 -14.11 16.46
CA LYS A 28 12.33 -12.77 16.46
C LYS A 28 11.23 -11.82 16.94
N GLU A 29 11.53 -11.01 17.94
CA GLU A 29 10.76 -9.78 18.19
C GLU A 29 10.75 -8.96 16.90
N GLU A 30 9.56 -8.61 16.44
CA GLU A 30 9.37 -7.75 15.28
C GLU A 30 10.00 -6.40 15.60
N THR A 31 10.80 -5.92 14.65
CA THR A 31 11.44 -4.62 14.78
C THR A 31 10.40 -3.51 14.64
N PRO A 32 10.60 -2.32 15.26
CA PRO A 32 9.64 -1.20 15.14
C PRO A 32 9.39 -0.79 13.68
N GLU A 33 10.38 -0.96 12.78
CA GLU A 33 10.19 -0.76 11.34
C GLU A 33 9.24 -1.78 10.70
N GLU A 34 9.23 -3.04 11.14
CA GLU A 34 8.33 -4.07 10.61
C GLU A 34 6.88 -3.80 11.05
N THR A 35 6.69 -3.32 12.28
CA THR A 35 5.36 -2.94 12.79
C THR A 35 4.81 -1.72 12.05
N GLN A 36 5.63 -0.68 11.82
CA GLN A 36 5.22 0.50 11.04
C GLN A 36 4.79 0.11 9.63
N ARG A 37 5.60 -0.67 8.92
CA ARG A 37 5.25 -1.17 7.58
C ARG A 37 3.94 -1.95 7.55
N HIS A 38 3.64 -2.73 8.60
CA HIS A 38 2.38 -3.46 8.70
C HIS A 38 1.18 -2.53 8.91
N VAL A 39 1.34 -1.46 9.70
CA VAL A 39 0.30 -0.42 9.87
C VAL A 39 0.08 0.33 8.55
N ASP A 40 1.16 0.69 7.86
CA ASP A 40 1.09 1.38 6.57
C ASP A 40 0.44 0.51 5.49
N LEU A 41 0.68 -0.81 5.52
CA LEU A 41 0.02 -1.78 4.63
C LEU A 41 -1.49 -1.84 4.87
N LEU A 42 -1.90 -1.81 6.14
CA LEU A 42 -3.32 -1.85 6.50
C LEU A 42 -4.02 -0.54 6.14
N ASP A 43 -3.35 0.58 6.38
CA ASP A 43 -3.82 1.91 5.98
C ASP A 43 -3.90 2.03 4.45
N SER A 44 -2.89 1.52 3.74
CA SER A 44 -2.89 1.50 2.28
C SER A 44 -4.04 0.69 1.72
N GLN A 45 -4.38 -0.44 2.36
CA GLN A 45 -5.56 -1.22 1.95
C GLN A 45 -6.86 -0.46 2.16
N ASN A 46 -6.98 0.30 3.26
CA ASN A 46 -8.17 1.11 3.55
C ASN A 46 -8.33 2.31 2.62
N HIS A 47 -7.26 2.81 2.00
CA HIS A 47 -7.31 3.94 1.07
C HIS A 47 -7.19 3.49 -0.41
N GLY A 48 -7.53 2.24 -0.73
CA GLY A 48 -7.54 1.77 -2.13
C GLY A 48 -6.14 1.62 -2.75
N ASN A 49 -5.16 1.19 -1.96
CA ASN A 49 -3.73 1.08 -2.29
C ASN A 49 -2.96 2.41 -2.39
N TRP A 50 -3.54 3.49 -1.87
CA TRP A 50 -2.82 4.74 -1.66
C TRP A 50 -2.06 4.70 -0.33
N PHE A 51 -0.79 5.09 -0.34
CA PHE A 51 0.06 5.03 0.84
C PHE A 51 0.36 6.44 1.37
N PRO A 52 0.52 6.60 2.69
CA PRO A 52 0.91 7.87 3.27
C PRO A 52 2.34 8.24 2.83
N ILE A 53 2.56 9.53 2.60
CA ILE A 53 3.88 10.04 2.24
C ILE A 53 4.58 10.58 3.48
N GLU A 54 5.75 10.03 3.82
CA GLU A 54 6.53 10.45 4.99
C GLU A 54 7.54 11.57 4.67
N LYS A 55 8.14 11.52 3.47
CA LYS A 55 9.21 12.44 3.07
C LYS A 55 8.76 13.37 1.97
N PHE A 56 9.15 14.63 2.08
CA PHE A 56 8.88 15.65 1.06
C PHE A 56 9.36 15.24 -0.35
N GLU A 57 10.47 14.51 -0.44
CA GLU A 57 11.04 14.04 -1.71
C GLU A 57 10.14 13.05 -2.46
N GLN A 58 9.25 12.37 -1.75
CA GLN A 58 8.32 11.40 -2.33
C GLN A 58 7.06 12.06 -2.88
N ILE A 59 6.84 13.36 -2.61
CA ILE A 59 5.67 14.10 -3.09
C ILE A 59 5.86 14.46 -4.57
N THR A 60 5.65 13.47 -5.44
CA THR A 60 5.78 13.59 -6.90
C THR A 60 4.75 12.73 -7.61
N GLY A 61 4.13 13.26 -8.67
CA GLY A 61 3.18 12.50 -9.48
C GLY A 61 1.74 12.68 -9.00
N GLN A 62 0.95 11.62 -9.09
CA GLN A 62 -0.46 11.64 -8.67
C GLN A 62 -0.54 11.50 -7.15
N ILE A 63 -1.24 12.43 -6.50
CA ILE A 63 -1.48 12.45 -5.07
C ILE A 63 -2.96 12.72 -4.80
N ALA A 64 -3.45 12.23 -3.66
CA ALA A 64 -4.72 12.63 -3.08
C ALA A 64 -4.45 13.37 -1.77
N ILE A 65 -5.26 14.37 -1.46
CA ILE A 65 -5.16 15.13 -0.20
C ILE A 65 -6.42 14.82 0.61
N GLU A 66 -6.22 14.24 1.78
CA GLU A 66 -7.28 13.98 2.76
C GLU A 66 -7.32 15.11 3.80
N ILE A 67 -8.51 15.66 4.05
CA ILE A 67 -8.73 16.72 5.07
C ILE A 67 -9.44 16.15 6.30
N SER A 68 -10.31 15.16 6.09
CA SER A 68 -11.09 14.48 7.13
C SER A 68 -11.15 12.99 6.81
N PRO A 69 -11.46 12.11 7.78
CA PRO A 69 -11.41 10.66 7.57
C PRO A 69 -12.16 10.22 6.32
N TYR A 70 -11.44 9.65 5.36
CA TYR A 70 -11.94 9.19 4.06
C TYR A 70 -12.60 10.29 3.21
N GLN A 71 -12.25 11.56 3.41
CA GLN A 71 -12.74 12.70 2.63
C GLN A 71 -11.58 13.43 1.96
N TYR A 72 -11.60 13.42 0.62
CA TYR A 72 -10.53 13.98 -0.18
C TYR A 72 -10.91 15.32 -0.81
N VAL A 73 -9.90 16.08 -1.22
CA VAL A 73 -10.10 17.34 -1.94
C VAL A 73 -10.53 17.05 -3.36
N ARG A 74 -11.74 17.46 -3.73
CA ARG A 74 -12.31 17.30 -5.07
C ARG A 74 -12.22 18.60 -5.87
N ALA A 75 -11.75 18.50 -7.10
CA ALA A 75 -11.75 19.61 -8.05
C ALA A 75 -13.10 19.71 -8.77
N LEU A 76 -13.63 20.93 -8.90
CA LEU A 76 -14.80 21.22 -9.74
C LEU A 76 -14.39 21.84 -11.07
N ASP A 77 -15.26 21.69 -12.07
CA ASP A 77 -15.13 22.25 -13.42
C ASP A 77 -15.10 23.80 -13.43
N ASN A 78 -15.82 24.41 -12.48
CA ASN A 78 -15.85 25.85 -12.25
C ASN A 78 -14.54 26.44 -11.70
N GLY A 79 -13.54 25.59 -11.40
CA GLY A 79 -12.23 26.01 -10.88
C GLY A 79 -12.17 26.17 -9.37
N LEU A 80 -13.23 25.80 -8.65
CA LEU A 80 -13.24 25.73 -7.19
C LEU A 80 -12.87 24.31 -6.73
N PHE A 81 -12.43 24.22 -5.47
CA PHE A 81 -12.23 22.94 -4.79
C PHE A 81 -13.27 22.80 -3.68
N ILE A 82 -13.76 21.59 -3.52
CA ILE A 82 -14.66 21.22 -2.42
C ILE A 82 -14.11 20.01 -1.69
N LEU A 83 -14.58 19.79 -0.47
CA LEU A 83 -14.35 18.53 0.22
C LEU A 83 -15.31 17.49 -0.36
N GLY A 84 -14.77 16.35 -0.80
CA GLY A 84 -15.53 15.21 -1.31
C GLY A 84 -16.41 14.57 -0.23
N ALA A 85 -17.25 13.63 -0.66
CA ALA A 85 -18.02 12.83 0.28
C ALA A 85 -17.08 11.87 1.03
N ALA A 86 -17.53 11.36 2.18
CA ALA A 86 -16.78 10.32 2.87
C ALA A 86 -16.86 9.03 2.05
N HIS A 87 -15.70 8.50 1.64
CA HIS A 87 -15.56 7.22 1.00
C HIS A 87 -15.66 6.07 2.00
N SER A 88 -15.97 4.88 1.50
CA SER A 88 -15.91 3.66 2.31
C SER A 88 -14.48 3.17 2.46
N PRO A 89 -14.14 2.48 3.57
CA PRO A 89 -12.81 1.88 3.71
C PRO A 89 -12.57 0.84 2.60
N GLY A 90 -11.44 0.97 1.92
CA GLY A 90 -11.03 0.16 0.78
C GLY A 90 -11.32 0.82 -0.58
N GLU A 91 -12.03 1.94 -0.60
CA GLU A 91 -12.33 2.68 -1.81
C GLU A 91 -11.16 3.58 -2.21
N GLN A 92 -10.91 3.65 -3.52
CA GLN A 92 -9.91 4.55 -4.09
C GLN A 92 -10.49 5.96 -4.24
N PRO A 93 -9.66 7.02 -4.14
CA PRO A 93 -10.09 8.37 -4.45
C PRO A 93 -10.62 8.48 -5.88
N ASP A 94 -11.62 9.33 -6.06
CA ASP A 94 -12.21 9.56 -7.36
C ASP A 94 -11.23 10.28 -8.31
N PRO A 95 -11.37 10.12 -9.65
CA PRO A 95 -10.51 10.81 -10.61
C PRO A 95 -10.51 12.36 -10.45
N GLU A 96 -11.61 12.92 -9.93
CA GLU A 96 -11.75 14.35 -9.64
C GLU A 96 -11.00 14.79 -8.37
N GLU A 97 -10.61 13.83 -7.53
CA GLU A 97 -9.91 14.05 -6.26
C GLU A 97 -8.40 13.80 -6.38
N ILE A 98 -7.99 13.14 -7.46
CA ILE A 98 -6.58 12.94 -7.79
C ILE A 98 -6.01 14.22 -8.40
N ILE A 99 -5.00 14.77 -7.74
CA ILE A 99 -4.24 15.93 -8.21
C ILE A 99 -2.82 15.52 -8.53
N THR A 100 -2.17 16.24 -9.43
CA THR A 100 -0.77 16.01 -9.77
C THR A 100 0.12 16.97 -9.00
N ALA A 101 0.95 16.43 -8.10
CA ALA A 101 2.02 17.17 -7.45
C ALA A 101 3.27 17.20 -8.32
N ILE A 102 3.71 18.42 -8.62
CA ILE A 102 4.94 18.71 -9.34
C ILE A 102 5.89 19.36 -8.33
N ARG A 103 6.92 18.62 -7.95
CA ARG A 103 7.95 19.12 -7.05
C ARG A 103 8.79 20.18 -7.76
N CYS A 104 8.73 21.41 -7.25
CA CYS A 104 9.75 22.42 -7.46
C CYS A 104 10.80 22.29 -6.33
N SER A 105 11.94 22.98 -6.45
CA SER A 105 13.07 22.84 -5.52
C SER A 105 12.65 22.70 -4.04
N THR A 106 12.01 23.73 -3.48
CA THR A 106 11.51 23.76 -2.09
C THR A 106 9.99 23.85 -1.99
N GLN A 107 9.30 23.96 -3.12
CA GLN A 107 7.86 24.19 -3.21
C GLN A 107 7.22 23.09 -4.03
N ILE A 108 5.90 22.90 -3.91
CA ILE A 108 5.16 21.95 -4.72
C ILE A 108 4.08 22.73 -5.47
N ALA A 109 4.02 22.52 -6.78
CA ALA A 109 2.90 22.98 -7.59
C ALA A 109 1.87 21.85 -7.67
N LEU A 110 0.63 22.16 -7.33
CA LEU A 110 -0.49 21.22 -7.41
C LEU A 110 -1.30 21.52 -8.67
N LYS A 111 -1.50 20.50 -9.51
CA LYS A 111 -2.26 20.58 -10.75
C LYS A 111 -3.51 19.72 -10.63
N SER A 112 -4.68 20.29 -10.89
CA SER A 112 -5.96 19.56 -10.87
C SER A 112 -6.13 18.68 -12.11
N GLY A 113 -7.09 17.74 -12.04
CA GLY A 113 -7.50 16.91 -13.18
C GLY A 113 -7.95 17.70 -14.42
N TYR A 114 -8.35 18.97 -14.25
CA TYR A 114 -8.74 19.89 -15.32
C TYR A 114 -7.58 20.66 -15.95
N ASN A 115 -6.33 20.23 -15.74
CA ASN A 115 -5.12 20.88 -16.24
C ASN A 115 -4.91 22.34 -15.77
N LYS A 116 -5.47 22.71 -14.61
CA LYS A 116 -5.24 24.01 -13.97
C LYS A 116 -4.38 23.87 -12.73
N TYR A 117 -3.68 24.93 -12.35
CA TYR A 117 -2.89 24.96 -11.12
C TYR A 117 -3.72 25.50 -9.97
N LEU A 118 -3.48 24.95 -8.78
CA LEU A 118 -4.07 25.46 -7.54
C LEU A 118 -3.36 26.78 -7.17
N SER A 119 -4.15 27.82 -6.95
CA SER A 119 -3.71 29.15 -6.52
C SER A 119 -4.66 29.66 -5.44
N VAL A 120 -4.13 30.47 -4.53
CA VAL A 120 -4.92 31.18 -3.52
C VAL A 120 -5.31 32.54 -4.12
N ASP A 121 -6.59 32.89 -4.01
CA ASP A 121 -7.14 34.23 -4.29
C ASP A 121 -7.23 35.04 -3.00
#